data_AF-A0A4V1SEN4-F1
#
_entry.id   AF-A0A4V1SEN4-F1
#
_cell.length_a   1.000
_cell.length_b   1.000
_cell.length_c   1.000
_cell.angle_alpha   90.00
_cell.angle_beta   90.00
_cell.angle_gamma   90.00
#
_symmetry.space_group_name_H-M   'P 1'
#
loop_
_entity.id
_entity.type
_entity.pdbx_description
1 polymer ?
#
loop_
_entity_poly.entity_id
_entity_poly.type
_entity_poly.pdbx_seq_one_letter_code
_entity_poly.pdbx_strand_id
1 'polypeptide(L)'
;MRLSDGSILADVADRTIDKDTLSIALVGRGSINYGTDIGEGLIHMLESFASPKSPKNPLYGQIWFDKSQGRMKFYAGTWKPFD
;
A
#
# COMPACT_ATOMS: atom_id res chain seq x y z
N MET A 1 -8.22 11.74 -1.50
CA MET A 1 -6.92 11.33 -0.92
C MET A 1 -5.80 11.93 -1.76
N ARG A 2 -4.76 12.49 -1.15
CA ARG A 2 -3.62 13.14 -1.85
C ARG A 2 -2.32 12.41 -1.56
N LEU A 3 -1.44 12.36 -2.56
CA LEU A 3 -0.05 11.91 -2.40
C LEU A 3 0.81 13.00 -1.74
N SER A 4 2.00 12.62 -1.29
CA SER A 4 2.97 13.53 -0.66
C SER A 4 3.44 14.66 -1.58
N ASP A 5 3.34 14.48 -2.90
CA ASP A 5 3.64 15.51 -3.90
C ASP A 5 2.46 16.46 -4.20
N GLY A 6 1.32 16.26 -3.53
CA GLY A 6 0.11 17.07 -3.68
C GLY A 6 -0.84 16.62 -4.79
N SER A 7 -0.47 15.63 -5.61
CA SER A 7 -1.34 15.06 -6.62
C SER A 7 -2.53 14.33 -5.99
N ILE A 8 -3.66 14.31 -6.70
CA ILE A 8 -4.86 13.60 -6.25
C ILE A 8 -4.70 12.13 -6.63
N LEU A 9 -4.77 11.26 -5.63
CA LEU A 9 -4.70 9.81 -5.84
C LEU A 9 -6.07 9.24 -6.20
N ALA A 10 -7.05 9.47 -5.34
CA ALA A 10 -8.39 8.90 -5.46
C ALA A 10 -9.39 9.68 -4.62
N ASP A 11 -10.67 9.64 -4.99
CA ASP A 11 -11.78 10.02 -4.14
C ASP A 11 -12.41 8.74 -3.57
N VAL A 12 -12.55 8.67 -2.25
CA VAL A 12 -13.11 7.50 -1.55
C VAL A 12 -14.42 7.93 -0.95
N ALA A 13 -15.50 7.33 -1.45
CA ALA A 13 -16.85 7.69 -1.04
C ALA A 13 -17.07 7.43 0.47
N ASP A 14 -17.91 8.25 1.08
CA ASP A 14 -18.31 8.08 2.47
C ASP A 14 -18.89 6.68 2.72
N ARG A 15 -18.61 6.14 3.90
CA ARG A 15 -19.04 4.80 4.37
C ARG A 15 -18.49 3.62 3.55
N THR A 16 -17.48 3.83 2.71
CA THR A 16 -16.82 2.77 1.93
C THR A 16 -15.37 2.57 2.33
N ILE A 17 -14.88 1.33 2.15
CA ILE A 17 -13.47 0.99 2.30
C ILE A 17 -12.99 0.46 0.95
N ASP A 18 -12.04 1.15 0.36
CA ASP A 18 -11.41 0.77 -0.91
C ASP A 18 -10.13 -0.02 -0.62
N LYS A 19 -10.07 -1.26 -1.11
CA LYS A 19 -8.92 -2.17 -0.94
C LYS A 19 -8.20 -2.46 -2.25
N ASP A 20 -8.65 -1.85 -3.34
CA ASP A 20 -8.20 -2.17 -4.69
C ASP A 20 -7.38 -1.04 -5.31
N THR A 21 -7.45 0.19 -4.82
CA THR A 21 -6.64 1.31 -5.36
C THR A 21 -5.18 1.26 -4.96
N LEU A 22 -4.86 0.86 -3.72
CA LEU A 22 -3.50 0.85 -3.17
C LEU A 22 -3.13 -0.49 -2.55
N SER A 23 -1.86 -0.59 -2.14
CA SER A 23 -1.34 -1.71 -1.33
C SER A 23 -1.87 -1.74 0.11
N ILE A 24 -2.56 -0.68 0.55
CA ILE A 24 -3.26 -0.58 1.83
C ILE A 24 -4.70 -0.17 1.57
N ALA A 25 -5.59 -0.45 2.52
CA ALA A 25 -6.97 -0.01 2.44
C ALA A 25 -7.09 1.52 2.64
N LEU A 26 -7.90 2.16 1.79
CA LEU A 26 -8.29 3.56 1.94
C LEU A 26 -9.69 3.62 2.56
N VAL A 27 -9.80 4.34 3.68
CA VAL A 27 -11.03 4.40 4.47
C VAL A 27 -11.77 5.70 4.19
N GLY A 28 -12.98 5.59 3.64
CA GLY A 28 -13.90 6.70 3.47
C GLY A 28 -14.49 7.17 4.81
N ARG A 29 -14.91 8.43 4.89
CA ARG A 29 -15.45 9.01 6.12
C ARG A 29 -16.70 8.25 6.59
N GLY A 30 -16.78 7.97 7.89
CA GLY A 30 -17.95 7.29 8.48
C GLY A 30 -18.08 5.81 8.13
N SER A 31 -17.03 5.19 7.58
CA SER A 31 -16.95 3.74 7.41
C SER A 31 -16.98 3.05 8.76
N ILE A 32 -17.57 1.86 8.80
CA ILE A 32 -17.61 0.99 9.98
C ILE A 32 -16.60 -0.15 9.80
N ASN A 33 -16.13 -0.75 10.90
CA ASN A 33 -15.20 -1.87 10.90
C ASN A 33 -13.84 -1.61 10.20
N TYR A 34 -13.47 -0.36 10.00
CA TYR A 34 -12.22 0.03 9.33
C TYR A 34 -10.95 -0.24 10.16
N GLY A 35 -11.09 -0.49 11.47
CA GLY A 35 -9.95 -0.63 12.38
C GLY A 35 -9.01 -1.77 12.01
N THR A 36 -9.57 -2.92 11.59
CA THR A 36 -8.78 -4.06 11.10
C THR A 36 -8.00 -3.69 9.85
N ASP A 37 -8.65 -3.02 8.90
CA ASP A 37 -8.04 -2.63 7.62
C ASP A 37 -6.87 -1.65 7.81
N ILE A 38 -7.01 -0.70 8.74
CA ILE A 38 -5.89 0.19 9.11
C ILE A 38 -4.78 -0.60 9.81
N GLY A 39 -5.13 -1.46 10.77
CA GLY A 39 -4.16 -2.26 11.52
C GLY A 39 -3.32 -3.16 10.62
N GLU A 40 -3.96 -3.89 9.69
CA GLU A 40 -3.27 -4.72 8.69
C GLU A 40 -2.37 -3.88 7.80
N GLY A 41 -2.85 -2.71 7.32
CA GLY A 41 -2.03 -1.79 6.52
C GLY A 41 -0.76 -1.34 7.24
N LEU A 42 -0.85 -1.03 8.54
CA LEU A 42 0.32 -0.65 9.35
C LEU A 42 1.30 -1.81 9.53
N ILE A 43 0.80 -3.03 9.79
CA ILE A 43 1.63 -4.23 9.90
C ILE A 43 2.38 -4.47 8.58
N HIS A 44 1.66 -4.43 7.45
CA HIS A 44 2.27 -4.57 6.14
C HIS A 44 3.35 -3.51 5.89
N MET A 45 3.12 -2.25 6.25
CA MET A 45 4.14 -1.20 6.12
C MET A 45 5.37 -1.47 7.00
N LEU A 46 5.20 -1.93 8.24
CA LEU A 46 6.29 -2.26 9.16
C LEU A 46 7.18 -3.38 8.62
N GLU A 47 6.59 -4.41 8.00
CA GLU A 47 7.35 -5.50 7.39
C GLU A 47 7.79 -5.20 5.95
N SER A 48 7.65 -3.97 5.46
CA SER A 48 7.94 -3.62 4.06
C SER A 48 7.19 -4.54 3.09
N PHE A 49 5.91 -4.79 3.33
CA PHE A 49 5.03 -5.66 2.54
C PHE A 49 5.60 -7.05 2.27
N ALA A 50 6.34 -7.62 3.23
CA ALA A 50 7.11 -8.84 3.03
C ALA A 50 6.26 -10.03 2.55
N SER A 51 6.43 -10.41 1.29
CA SER A 51 5.62 -11.43 0.63
C SER A 51 6.37 -12.03 -0.56
N PRO A 52 6.12 -13.29 -0.96
CA PRO A 52 6.60 -13.84 -2.22
C PRO A 52 5.97 -13.17 -3.45
N LYS A 53 4.82 -12.51 -3.29
CA LYS A 53 4.13 -11.76 -4.35
C LYS A 53 4.30 -10.27 -4.10
N SER A 54 4.61 -9.53 -5.16
CA SER A 54 4.69 -8.07 -5.07
C SER A 54 3.31 -7.46 -4.74
N PRO A 55 3.28 -6.31 -4.05
CA PRO A 55 2.06 -5.53 -3.87
C PRO A 55 1.34 -5.22 -5.20
N LYS A 56 0.00 -5.28 -5.20
CA LYS A 56 -0.84 -5.25 -6.43
C LYS A 56 -0.96 -3.85 -7.06
N ASN A 57 -0.87 -2.78 -6.26
CA ASN A 57 -0.89 -1.39 -6.72
C ASN A 57 0.11 -0.55 -5.90
N PRO A 58 1.41 -0.61 -6.25
CA PRO A 58 2.43 0.11 -5.52
C PRO A 58 2.51 1.58 -5.93
N LEU A 59 2.80 2.44 -4.96
CA LEU A 59 3.17 3.83 -5.24
C LEU A 59 4.65 3.93 -5.56
N TYR A 60 5.03 4.93 -6.37
CA TYR A 60 6.45 5.27 -6.55
C TYR A 60 7.12 5.50 -5.18
N GLY A 61 8.26 4.85 -4.97
CA GLY A 61 9.00 4.86 -3.71
C GLY A 61 8.54 3.82 -2.68
N GLN A 62 7.47 3.06 -2.95
CA GLN A 62 7.06 1.98 -2.05
C GLN A 62 8.13 0.89 -1.96
N ILE A 63 8.33 0.37 -0.76
CA ILE A 63 9.29 -0.69 -0.46
C ILE A 63 8.57 -2.03 -0.40
N TRP A 64 9.24 -3.09 -0.87
CA TRP A 64 8.78 -4.48 -0.79
C TRP A 64 9.94 -5.41 -0.44
N PHE A 65 9.78 -6.24 0.58
CA PHE A 65 10.68 -7.35 0.87
C PHE A 65 10.21 -8.62 0.14
N ASP A 66 10.94 -9.00 -0.91
CA ASP A 66 10.63 -10.19 -1.70
C ASP A 66 11.08 -11.45 -0.94
N LYS A 67 10.14 -12.13 -0.28
CA LYS A 67 10.40 -13.36 0.48
C LYS A 67 10.86 -14.52 -0.42
N SER A 68 10.60 -14.49 -1.74
CA SER A 68 11.06 -15.54 -2.66
C SER A 68 12.55 -15.40 -3.00
N GLN A 69 13.07 -14.17 -2.96
CA GLN A 69 14.47 -13.87 -3.28
C GLN A 69 15.30 -13.42 -2.07
N GLY A 70 14.66 -13.22 -0.91
CA GLY A 70 15.31 -12.76 0.32
C GLY A 70 15.90 -11.35 0.19
N ARG A 71 15.28 -10.47 -0.59
CA ARG A 71 15.86 -9.16 -0.93
C ARG A 71 14.85 -8.02 -0.90
N MET A 72 15.33 -6.85 -0.49
CA MET A 72 14.57 -5.61 -0.51
C MET A 72 14.49 -5.03 -1.93
N LYS A 73 13.32 -4.50 -2.30
CA LYS A 73 13.04 -3.84 -3.57
C LYS A 73 12.27 -2.53 -3.34
N PHE A 74 12.41 -1.58 -4.24
CA PHE A 74 11.59 -0.38 -4.28
C PHE A 74 10.88 -0.24 -5.63
N TYR A 75 9.73 0.42 -5.63
CA TYR A 75 8.96 0.64 -6.85
C TYR A 75 9.34 1.97 -7.52
N ALA A 76 9.77 1.90 -8.78
CA ALA A 76 10.04 3.05 -9.63
C ALA A 76 9.41 2.88 -11.01
N GLY A 77 8.12 2.51 -11.05
CA GLY A 77 7.39 2.09 -12.26
C GLY A 77 7.54 0.59 -12.55
N THR A 78 8.67 0.02 -12.15
CA THR A 78 8.89 -1.41 -11.99
C THR A 78 9.60 -1.67 -10.65
N TRP A 79 9.50 -2.89 -10.12
CA TRP A 79 10.21 -3.28 -8.91
C TRP A 79 11.70 -3.43 -9.20
N LYS A 80 12.53 -2.67 -8.48
CA LYS A 80 13.99 -2.69 -8.60
C LYS A 80 14.63 -3.16 -7.29
N PRO A 81 15.71 -3.96 -7.33
CA PRO A 81 16.48 -4.24 -6.13
C PRO A 81 17.21 -2.98 -5.63
N PHE A 82 17.71 -3.04 -4.39
CA PHE A 82 18.55 -2.01 -3.77
C PHE A 82 20.06 -2.20 -4.07
N ASP A 83 20.40 -2.84 -5.19
CA ASP A 83 21.77 -3.17 -5.60
C ASP A 83 22.49 -2.04 -6.34
#